data_AF-A0A958MVJ0-F1
#
_entry.id   AF-A0A958MVJ0-F1
#
_cell.length_a   1.000
_cell.length_b   1.000
_cell.length_c   1.000
_cell.angle_alpha   90.00
_cell.angle_beta   90.00
_cell.angle_gamma   90.00
#
_symmetry.space_group_name_H-M   'P 1'
#
loop_
_entity.id
_entity.type
_entity.pdbx_description
1 polymer ?
#
loop_
_entity_poly.entity_id
_entity_poly.type
_entity_poly.pdbx_seq_one_letter_code
_entity_poly.pdbx_strand_id
1 'polypeptide(L)'
;MEKPCFAYKDYREALKARQVFLKRSLGKAYNLSALSSGIQVQGPYLSKVFKGDADLNEDQLYLALRFLNFQNLEVEYLQSLHAYQRSHL
;
A
#
# COMPACT_ATOMS: atom_id res chain seq x y z
N MET A 1 14.70 -10.92 4.90
CA MET A 1 14.90 -9.72 4.07
C MET A 1 13.56 -9.29 3.51
N GLU A 2 13.32 -7.99 3.42
CA GLU A 2 12.17 -7.46 2.70
C GLU A 2 12.35 -7.69 1.19
N LYS A 3 11.28 -8.06 0.49
CA LYS A 3 11.30 -8.21 -0.96
C LYS A 3 11.21 -6.82 -1.60
N PRO A 4 12.01 -6.48 -2.62
CA PRO A 4 11.90 -5.19 -3.31
C PRO A 4 10.50 -5.02 -3.92
N CYS A 5 9.96 -3.79 -3.89
CA CYS A 5 8.61 -3.51 -4.39
C CYS A 5 8.47 -3.82 -5.89
N PHE A 6 9.55 -3.71 -6.66
CA PHE A 6 9.61 -3.98 -8.10
C PHE A 6 9.30 -5.44 -8.47
N ALA A 7 9.30 -6.34 -7.49
CA ALA A 7 9.00 -7.75 -7.70
C ALA A 7 7.50 -8.08 -7.52
N TYR A 8 6.64 -7.09 -7.34
CA TYR A 8 5.19 -7.24 -7.19
C TYR A 8 4.49 -6.78 -8.46
N LYS A 9 3.57 -7.62 -8.98
CA LYS A 9 2.68 -7.24 -10.10
C LYS A 9 1.34 -6.69 -9.60
N ASP A 10 1.21 -6.56 -8.29
CA ASP A 10 0.06 -5.96 -7.63
C ASP A 10 0.50 -4.98 -6.56
N TYR A 11 0.06 -3.72 -6.68
CA TYR A 11 0.39 -2.68 -5.71
C TYR A 11 -0.15 -3.04 -4.33
N ARG A 12 -1.31 -3.73 -4.25
CA ARG A 12 -1.94 -4.13 -2.98
C ARG A 12 -1.04 -5.08 -2.20
N GLU A 13 -0.42 -6.03 -2.90
CA GLU A 13 0.52 -6.98 -2.32
C GLU A 13 1.82 -6.30 -1.88
N ALA A 14 2.32 -5.31 -2.64
CA ALA A 14 3.47 -4.51 -2.23
C ALA A 14 3.19 -3.70 -0.96
N LEU A 15 2.05 -3.00 -0.89
CA LEU A 15 1.62 -2.22 0.28
C LEU A 15 1.49 -3.12 1.52
N LYS A 16 0.84 -4.28 1.38
CA LYS A 16 0.64 -5.25 2.46
C LYS A 16 1.97 -5.81 2.96
N ALA A 17 2.88 -6.19 2.05
CA ALA A 17 4.19 -6.69 2.42
C ALA A 17 5.01 -5.65 3.19
N ARG A 18 5.04 -4.39 2.69
CA ARG A 18 5.71 -3.27 3.35
C ARG A 18 5.11 -2.97 4.72
N GLN A 19 3.79 -2.94 4.83
CA GLN A 19 3.08 -2.73 6.10
C GLN A 19 3.45 -3.82 7.12
N VAL A 20 3.45 -5.10 6.71
CA VAL A 20 3.83 -6.22 7.59
C VAL A 20 5.29 -6.11 8.01
N PHE A 21 6.19 -5.76 7.09
CA PHE A 21 7.61 -5.56 7.38
C PHE A 21 7.82 -4.44 8.39
N LEU A 22 7.26 -3.25 8.15
CA LEU A 22 7.39 -2.11 9.06
C LEU A 22 6.75 -2.38 10.42
N LYS A 23 5.61 -3.08 10.47
CA LYS A 23 5.00 -3.50 11.75
C LYS A 23 5.92 -4.41 12.54
N ARG A 24 6.63 -5.34 11.88
CA ARG A 24 7.58 -6.24 12.53
C ARG A 24 8.84 -5.49 13.00
N SER A 25 9.32 -4.53 12.22
CA SER A 25 10.59 -3.84 12.46
C SER A 25 10.46 -2.63 13.40
N LEU A 26 9.36 -1.88 13.30
CA LEU A 26 9.13 -0.60 13.99
C LEU A 26 7.92 -0.62 14.93
N GLY A 27 7.18 -1.74 14.97
CA GLY A 27 6.13 -1.98 15.96
C GLY A 27 4.75 -1.45 15.60
N LYS A 28 3.95 -1.14 16.63
CA LYS A 28 2.50 -0.91 16.52
C LYS A 28 2.13 0.34 15.70
N ALA A 29 3.03 1.28 15.48
CA ALA A 29 2.77 2.49 14.68
C ALA A 29 2.38 2.17 13.23
N TYR A 30 2.80 1.01 12.70
CA TYR A 30 2.51 0.58 11.33
C TYR A 30 1.43 -0.50 11.27
N ASN A 31 0.50 -0.54 12.23
CA ASN A 31 -0.63 -1.48 12.18
C ASN A 31 -1.70 -1.04 11.16
N LEU A 32 -2.62 -1.94 10.82
CA LEU A 32 -3.66 -1.69 9.82
C LEU A 32 -4.58 -0.51 10.18
N SER A 33 -4.90 -0.34 11.47
CA SER A 33 -5.71 0.78 11.96
C SER A 33 -4.97 2.11 11.78
N ALA A 34 -3.67 2.13 12.06
CA ALA A 34 -2.85 3.33 11.89
C ALA A 34 -2.73 3.70 10.41
N LEU A 35 -2.53 2.72 9.53
CA LEU A 35 -2.51 2.95 8.08
C LEU A 35 -3.88 3.46 7.58
N SER A 36 -4.99 2.84 7.99
CA SER A 36 -6.32 3.30 7.56
C SER A 36 -6.60 4.73 8.00
N SER A 37 -6.20 5.11 9.22
CA SER A 37 -6.29 6.51 9.68
C SER A 37 -5.38 7.43 8.89
N GLY A 38 -4.14 7.02 8.60
CA GLY A 38 -3.16 7.81 7.85
C GLY A 38 -3.57 8.10 6.41
N ILE A 39 -4.34 7.21 5.79
CA ILE A 39 -4.87 7.40 4.43
C ILE A 39 -6.34 7.84 4.40
N GLN A 40 -6.91 8.16 5.56
CA GLN A 40 -8.28 8.67 5.73
C GLN A 40 -9.38 7.74 5.20
N VAL A 41 -9.25 6.44 5.43
CA VAL A 41 -10.26 5.43 5.07
C VAL A 41 -10.68 4.59 6.27
N GLN A 42 -11.82 3.92 6.14
CA GLN A 42 -12.27 2.97 7.16
C GLN A 42 -11.45 1.68 7.12
N GLY A 43 -11.10 1.14 8.29
CA GLY A 43 -10.35 -0.12 8.41
C GLY A 43 -10.94 -1.32 7.62
N PRO A 44 -12.28 -1.52 7.59
CA PRO A 44 -12.89 -2.55 6.76
C PRO A 44 -12.67 -2.35 5.26
N TYR A 45 -12.65 -1.12 4.77
CA TYR A 45 -12.36 -0.83 3.37
C TYR A 45 -10.91 -1.17 3.02
N LEU A 46 -9.94 -0.74 3.84
CA LEU A 46 -8.53 -1.12 3.65
C LEU A 46 -8.33 -2.64 3.71
N SER A 47 -9.10 -3.34 4.55
CA SER A 47 -9.09 -4.80 4.60
C SER A 47 -9.58 -5.44 3.30
N LYS A 48 -10.57 -4.86 2.63
CA LYS A 48 -11.04 -5.30 1.30
C LYS A 48 -9.99 -5.02 0.23
N VAL A 49 -9.33 -3.87 0.28
CA VAL A 49 -8.22 -3.53 -0.63
C VAL A 49 -7.11 -4.58 -0.54
N PHE A 50 -6.69 -4.96 0.67
CA PHE A 50 -5.64 -5.98 0.88
C PHE A 50 -6.08 -7.43 0.58
N LYS A 51 -7.36 -7.64 0.25
CA LYS A 51 -7.90 -8.91 -0.25
C LYS A 51 -8.12 -8.89 -1.77
N GLY A 52 -7.98 -7.73 -2.42
CA GLY A 52 -8.28 -7.56 -3.84
C GLY A 52 -9.75 -7.24 -4.14
N ASP A 53 -10.60 -7.08 -3.12
CA ASP A 53 -12.05 -6.84 -3.29
C ASP A 53 -12.41 -5.35 -3.46
N ALA A 54 -11.40 -4.47 -3.39
CA ALA A 54 -11.54 -3.02 -3.54
C ALA A 54 -10.22 -2.41 -4.03
N ASP A 55 -10.29 -1.16 -4.47
CA ASP A 55 -9.16 -0.40 -4.98
C ASP A 55 -9.04 0.96 -4.32
N LEU A 56 -7.81 1.39 -4.02
CA LEU A 56 -7.51 2.76 -3.62
C LEU A 56 -7.67 3.70 -4.82
N ASN A 57 -8.02 4.96 -4.56
CA ASN A 57 -7.80 6.03 -5.53
C ASN A 57 -6.34 6.54 -5.48
N GLU A 58 -5.98 7.47 -6.36
CA GLU A 58 -4.61 8.00 -6.47
C GLU A 58 -4.15 8.73 -5.21
N ASP A 59 -5.01 9.55 -4.60
CA ASP A 59 -4.69 10.27 -3.36
C ASP A 59 -4.46 9.31 -2.19
N GLN A 60 -5.33 8.32 -2.04
CA GLN A 60 -5.20 7.28 -1.01
C GLN A 60 -3.95 6.43 -1.21
N LEU A 61 -3.62 6.10 -2.46
CA LEU A 61 -2.37 5.43 -2.78
C LEU A 61 -1.18 6.30 -2.39
N TYR A 62 -1.17 7.57 -2.79
CA TYR A 62 -0.09 8.50 -2.44
C TYR A 62 0.11 8.59 -0.91
N LEU A 63 -0.98 8.74 -0.15
CA LEU A 63 -0.93 8.75 1.31
C LEU A 63 -0.40 7.42 1.87
N ALA A 64 -0.81 6.28 1.31
CA ALA A 64 -0.32 4.97 1.73
C ALA A 64 1.19 4.83 1.48
N LEU A 65 1.67 5.28 0.33
CA LEU A 65 3.08 5.22 -0.04
C LEU A 65 3.94 6.10 0.87
N ARG A 66 3.44 7.31 1.20
CA ARG A 66 4.08 8.22 2.16
C ARG A 66 4.10 7.63 3.57
N PHE A 67 2.97 7.09 4.04
CA PHE A 67 2.88 6.47 5.36
C PHE A 67 3.84 5.28 5.50
N LEU A 68 4.00 4.50 4.43
CA LEU A 68 4.85 3.30 4.40
C LEU A 68 6.31 3.57 4.01
N ASN A 69 6.72 4.85 3.94
CA ASN A 69 8.09 5.26 3.67
C ASN A 69 8.70 4.57 2.43
N PHE A 70 7.96 4.53 1.32
CA PHE A 70 8.51 4.13 0.03
C PHE A 70 9.44 5.22 -0.53
N GLN A 71 10.49 4.81 -1.22
CA GLN A 71 11.42 5.71 -1.90
C GLN A 71 10.85 6.23 -3.22
N ASN A 72 11.37 7.34 -3.75
CA ASN A 72 10.83 8.00 -4.94
C ASN A 72 10.63 7.04 -6.14
N LEU A 73 11.63 6.21 -6.46
CA LEU A 73 11.52 5.23 -7.56
C LEU A 73 10.45 4.15 -7.28
N GLU A 74 10.29 3.75 -6.03
CA GLU A 74 9.26 2.79 -5.63
C GLU A 74 7.86 3.42 -5.72
N VAL A 75 7.75 4.71 -5.38
CA VAL A 75 6.52 5.51 -5.50
C VAL A 75 6.09 5.58 -6.96
N GLU A 76 6.99 6.02 -7.86
CA GLU A 76 6.72 6.12 -9.30
C GLU A 76 6.30 4.77 -9.90
N TYR A 77 6.99 3.70 -9.52
CA TYR A 77 6.65 2.35 -9.94
C TYR A 77 5.25 1.94 -9.47
N LEU A 78 4.94 2.12 -8.18
CA LEU A 78 3.66 1.70 -7.62
C LEU A 78 2.48 2.54 -8.12
N GLN A 79 2.69 3.83 -8.40
CA GLN A 79 1.70 4.68 -9.08
C GLN A 79 1.45 4.21 -10.52
N SER A 80 2.51 3.87 -11.26
CA SER A 80 2.38 3.33 -12.62
C SER A 80 1.65 1.98 -12.62
N LEU A 81 1.97 1.12 -11.66
CA LEU A 81 1.32 -0.18 -11.50
C LEU A 81 -0.16 -0.04 -11.15
N HIS A 82 -0.51 0.88 -10.25
CA HIS A 82 -1.89 1.18 -9.90
C HIS A 82 -2.69 1.71 -11.10
N ALA A 83 -2.13 2.65 -11.86
CA ALA A 83 -2.75 3.18 -13.06
C ALA A 83 -2.98 2.08 -14.11
N TYR A 84 -1.97 1.23 -14.34
CA TYR A 84 -2.08 0.07 -15.23
C TYR A 84 -3.19 -0.88 -14.81
N GLN A 85 -3.29 -1.21 -13.52
CA GLN A 85 -4.35 -2.11 -13.05
C GLN A 85 -5.75 -1.52 -13.20
N ARG A 86 -5.91 -0.22 -12.96
CA ARG A 86 -7.19 0.47 -13.10
C ARG A 86 -7.62 0.65 -14.55
N SER A 87 -6.70 0.67 -15.50
CA SER A 87 -7.03 0.76 -16.93
C SER A 87 -7.53 -0.56 -17.53
N HIS A 88 -7.42 -1.67 -16.79
CA HIS A 88 -7.85 -3.01 -17.21
C HIS A 88 -9.11 -3.49 -16.46
N LEU A 89 -9.77 -2.58 -15.73
CA LEU A 89 -11.11 -2.77 -15.16
C LEU A 89 -12.18 -2.37 -16.18
#